data_AF-A0A9R0SL97-F1
#
_entry.id   AF-A0A9R0SL97-F1
#
_cell.length_a   1.000
_cell.length_b   1.000
_cell.length_c   1.000
_cell.angle_alpha   90.00
_cell.angle_beta   90.00
_cell.angle_gamma   90.00
#
_symmetry.space_group_name_H-M   'P 1'
#
loop_
_entity.id
_entity.type
_entity.pdbx_description
1 polymer ?
#
loop_
_entity_poly.entity_id
_entity_poly.type
_entity_poly.pdbx_seq_one_letter_code
_entity_poly.pdbx_strand_id
1 'polypeptide(L)'
;MSHDDWWALDCRHGHALLESRPAGELLVWDLVTGDQRYLPRLEQAYQKGLEYNAAVLCAADHNDYHSCPFLVALVFSSRVDFITSACVYSSETGVWGDITSIHVPNSLVGANPTALVGNTLYWLLGNNGIIGFDLDKYRFDLIEEVPYSYKQAIIIMPTEDGVLGCAGVDGFKLHLWSREARIHGVESWTRCRIIDLEKSLAPGVPAPAGYAENANVIFIDVYSSVYMIHLKSMKIEEVTEQRNCIYIFPYTSFYSPGIAIISSAA
;
A
#
# COMPACT_ATOMS: atom_id res chain seq x y z
N MET A 1 25.72 2.69 -10.03
CA MET A 1 24.41 3.06 -9.45
C MET A 1 24.45 2.59 -8.01
N SER A 2 24.50 3.50 -7.03
CA SER A 2 24.38 3.11 -5.62
C SER A 2 22.96 2.61 -5.40
N HIS A 3 22.82 1.41 -4.84
CA HIS A 3 21.51 0.88 -4.41
C HIS A 3 20.91 1.66 -3.23
N ASP A 4 21.65 2.63 -2.67
CA ASP A 4 21.30 3.38 -1.46
C ASP A 4 20.36 4.58 -1.69
N ASP A 5 19.98 4.88 -2.94
CA ASP A 5 19.19 6.08 -3.27
C ASP A 5 17.71 5.80 -3.60
N TRP A 6 17.26 4.54 -3.49
CA TRP A 6 15.89 4.15 -3.86
C TRP A 6 15.09 3.65 -2.65
N TRP A 7 13.85 4.13 -2.53
CA TRP A 7 12.88 3.67 -1.53
C TRP A 7 11.67 3.04 -2.20
N ALA A 8 11.16 1.95 -1.63
CA ALA A 8 9.89 1.39 -2.07
C ALA A 8 8.71 2.26 -1.62
N LEU A 9 7.79 2.52 -2.54
CA LEU A 9 6.51 3.19 -2.27
C LEU A 9 5.34 2.20 -2.28
N ASP A 10 5.43 1.15 -3.10
CA ASP A 10 4.40 0.13 -3.20
C ASP A 10 4.94 -1.15 -3.85
N CYS A 11 4.25 -2.27 -3.62
CA CYS A 11 4.53 -3.53 -4.31
C CYS A 11 3.23 -4.31 -4.49
N ARG A 12 2.76 -4.46 -5.72
CA ARG A 12 1.52 -5.17 -6.03
C ARG A 12 1.58 -5.83 -7.40
N HIS A 13 0.94 -6.99 -7.53
CA HIS A 13 0.80 -7.72 -8.81
C HIS A 13 2.12 -7.91 -9.58
N GLY A 14 3.21 -8.25 -8.89
CA GLY A 14 4.51 -8.44 -9.53
C GLY A 14 5.28 -7.17 -9.88
N HIS A 15 4.76 -6.00 -9.56
CA HIS A 15 5.41 -4.72 -9.80
C HIS A 15 5.82 -4.07 -8.49
N ALA A 16 7.08 -3.68 -8.37
CA ALA A 16 7.57 -2.80 -7.31
C ALA A 16 7.64 -1.37 -7.83
N LEU A 17 7.07 -0.43 -7.07
CA LEU A 17 7.21 1.00 -7.32
C LEU A 17 8.30 1.56 -6.40
N LEU A 18 9.36 2.07 -7.02
CA LEU A 18 10.51 2.64 -6.35
C LEU A 18 10.62 4.13 -6.66
N GLU A 19 11.17 4.87 -5.71
CA GLU A 19 11.47 6.28 -5.86
C GLU A 19 12.90 6.62 -5.51
N SER A 20 13.50 7.54 -6.28
CA SER A 20 14.70 8.28 -5.91
C SER A 20 14.33 9.72 -5.51
N ARG A 21 14.24 9.97 -4.19
CA ARG A 21 13.89 11.28 -3.61
C ARG A 21 14.81 12.44 -4.04
N PRO A 22 16.15 12.27 -4.16
CA PRO A 22 17.00 13.36 -4.62
C PRO A 22 16.64 13.85 -6.02
N ALA A 23 16.15 12.96 -6.90
CA ALA A 23 15.82 13.26 -8.29
C ALA A 23 14.30 13.45 -8.54
N GLY A 24 13.45 12.98 -7.62
CA GLY A 24 11.99 12.90 -7.84
C GLY A 24 11.66 11.95 -9.00
N GLU A 25 12.44 10.88 -9.14
CA GLU A 25 12.27 9.87 -10.20
C GLU A 25 11.48 8.69 -9.66
N LEU A 26 10.50 8.24 -10.44
CA LEU A 26 9.73 7.03 -10.17
C LEU A 26 10.13 5.94 -11.16
N LEU A 27 10.31 4.74 -10.63
CA LEU A 27 10.66 3.52 -11.36
C LEU A 27 9.64 2.44 -11.01
N VAL A 28 9.04 1.85 -12.03
CA VAL A 28 8.32 0.58 -11.88
C VAL A 28 9.24 -0.54 -12.30
N TRP A 29 9.46 -1.50 -11.40
CA TRP A 29 10.26 -2.70 -11.63
C TRP A 29 9.33 -3.92 -11.64
N ASP A 30 9.25 -4.60 -12.78
CA ASP A 30 8.61 -5.90 -12.91
C ASP A 30 9.52 -6.95 -12.26
N LEU A 31 9.05 -7.52 -11.16
CA LEU A 31 9.77 -8.51 -10.36
C LEU A 31 9.74 -9.92 -10.97
N VAL A 32 8.91 -10.14 -11.99
CA VAL A 32 8.81 -11.42 -12.72
C VAL A 32 9.76 -11.44 -13.91
N THR A 33 9.71 -10.40 -14.76
CA THR A 33 10.53 -10.31 -15.98
C THR A 33 11.89 -9.65 -15.73
N GLY A 34 11.99 -8.84 -14.67
CA GLY A 34 13.14 -7.99 -14.39
C GLY A 34 13.09 -6.64 -15.12
N ASP A 35 12.06 -6.39 -15.93
CA ASP A 35 11.93 -5.17 -16.74
C ASP A 35 11.75 -3.93 -15.87
N GLN A 36 12.41 -2.85 -16.27
CA GLN A 36 12.43 -1.58 -15.55
C GLN A 36 11.90 -0.46 -16.42
N ARG A 37 10.94 0.31 -15.87
CA ARG A 37 10.31 1.43 -16.57
C ARG A 37 10.30 2.69 -15.72
N TYR A 38 11.10 3.66 -16.15
CA TYR A 38 11.10 5.01 -15.59
C TYR A 38 9.86 5.78 -16.03
N LEU A 39 9.23 6.48 -15.10
CA LEU A 39 8.06 7.30 -15.37
C LEU A 39 8.48 8.73 -15.73
N PRO A 40 7.73 9.41 -16.61
CA PRO A 40 7.92 10.85 -16.81
C PRO A 40 7.66 11.57 -15.49
N ARG A 41 8.47 12.58 -15.18
CA ARG A 41 8.32 13.35 -13.95
C ARG A 41 7.07 14.23 -13.99
N LEU A 42 6.26 14.17 -12.93
CA LEU A 42 5.12 15.08 -12.74
C LEU A 42 5.57 16.28 -11.90
N GLU A 43 6.07 17.33 -12.56
CA GLU A 43 6.67 18.51 -11.90
C GLU A 43 5.75 19.17 -10.85
N GLN A 44 4.42 19.08 -11.04
CA GLN A 44 3.43 19.59 -10.10
C GLN A 44 3.44 18.87 -8.74
N ALA A 45 3.84 17.59 -8.68
CA ALA A 45 3.84 16.78 -7.48
C ALA A 45 5.14 16.88 -6.65
N TYR A 46 6.21 17.44 -7.24
CA TYR A 46 7.55 17.52 -6.62
C TYR A 46 7.96 18.93 -6.22
N GLN A 47 6.99 19.84 -6.07
CA GLN A 47 7.24 21.18 -5.57
C GLN A 47 7.61 21.15 -4.08
N LYS A 48 8.42 22.13 -3.66
CA LYS A 48 8.87 22.24 -2.28
C LYS A 48 7.67 22.39 -1.33
N GLY A 49 7.61 21.53 -0.30
CA GLY A 49 6.55 21.56 0.71
C GLY A 49 5.34 20.69 0.39
N LEU A 50 5.43 19.84 -0.64
CA LEU A 50 4.49 18.76 -0.88
C LEU A 50 4.92 17.48 -0.16
N GLU A 51 3.93 16.77 0.38
CA GLU A 51 4.07 15.35 0.73
C GLU A 51 3.40 14.53 -0.35
N TYR A 52 3.91 13.34 -0.65
CA TYR A 52 3.31 12.48 -1.66
C TYR A 52 3.46 11.01 -1.29
N ASN A 53 2.60 10.19 -1.89
CA ASN A 53 2.64 8.75 -1.85
C ASN A 53 2.11 8.23 -3.19
N ALA A 54 2.46 7.00 -3.55
CA ALA A 54 2.04 6.43 -4.82
C ALA A 54 1.73 4.93 -4.69
N ALA A 55 0.90 4.45 -5.59
CA ALA A 55 0.57 3.03 -5.68
C ALA A 55 0.70 2.55 -7.12
N VAL A 56 1.16 1.31 -7.29
CA VAL A 56 1.21 0.61 -8.58
C VAL A 56 0.11 -0.44 -8.62
N LEU A 57 -0.51 -0.57 -9.78
CA LEU A 57 -1.53 -1.57 -10.04
C LEU A 57 -1.40 -2.10 -11.46
N CYS A 58 -1.82 -3.34 -11.65
CA CYS A 58 -1.97 -3.92 -12.97
C CYS A 58 -3.29 -3.38 -13.57
N ALA A 59 -3.27 -2.92 -14.82
CA ALA A 59 -4.40 -2.31 -15.50
C ALA A 59 -5.45 -3.34 -16.00
N ALA A 60 -5.17 -4.64 -15.88
CA ALA A 60 -6.05 -5.68 -16.41
C ALA A 60 -6.09 -6.97 -15.59
N ASP A 61 -7.27 -7.60 -15.59
CA ASP A 61 -7.53 -9.02 -15.24
C ASP A 61 -7.01 -9.98 -16.33
N HIS A 62 -5.85 -9.70 -16.92
CA HIS A 62 -5.35 -10.50 -18.02
C HIS A 62 -4.60 -11.73 -17.52
N ASN A 63 -5.11 -12.90 -17.90
CA ASN A 63 -4.54 -14.25 -17.69
C ASN A 63 -3.13 -14.47 -18.27
N ASP A 64 -2.52 -13.46 -18.88
CA ASP A 64 -1.16 -13.53 -19.40
C ASP A 64 -0.20 -12.97 -18.35
N TYR A 65 0.33 -13.91 -17.56
CA TYR A 65 1.23 -13.75 -16.41
C TYR A 65 2.57 -13.01 -16.68
N HIS A 66 2.77 -12.40 -17.84
CA HIS A 66 4.10 -12.00 -18.31
C HIS A 66 4.25 -10.57 -18.83
N SER A 67 3.17 -9.82 -19.10
CA SER A 67 3.30 -8.39 -19.46
C SER A 67 1.96 -7.66 -19.38
N CYS A 68 1.45 -7.44 -18.15
CA CYS A 68 0.26 -6.62 -18.01
C CYS A 68 0.65 -5.13 -18.05
N PRO A 69 -0.07 -4.29 -18.82
CA PRO A 69 0.05 -2.86 -18.63
C PRO A 69 -0.25 -2.52 -17.17
N PHE A 70 0.49 -1.58 -16.61
CA PHE A 70 0.30 -1.08 -15.26
C PHE A 70 -0.16 0.38 -15.26
N LEU A 71 -0.80 0.77 -14.17
CA LEU A 71 -1.07 2.16 -13.80
C LEU A 71 -0.27 2.52 -12.55
N VAL A 72 0.05 3.80 -12.42
CA VAL A 72 0.60 4.37 -11.18
C VAL A 72 -0.25 5.55 -10.76
N ALA A 73 -0.88 5.44 -9.59
CA ALA A 73 -1.61 6.55 -8.97
C ALA A 73 -0.66 7.29 -8.03
N LEU A 74 -0.39 8.56 -8.33
CA LEU A 74 0.41 9.45 -7.49
C LEU A 74 -0.52 10.43 -6.78
N VAL A 75 -0.45 10.46 -5.45
CA VAL A 75 -1.21 11.38 -4.59
C VAL A 75 -0.23 12.31 -3.90
N PHE A 76 -0.52 13.60 -3.92
CA PHE A 76 0.33 14.62 -3.31
C PHE A 76 -0.50 15.69 -2.62
N SER A 77 -0.05 16.12 -1.44
CA SER A 77 -0.72 17.07 -0.56
C SER A 77 0.16 18.26 -0.27
N SER A 78 -0.42 19.46 -0.32
CA SER A 78 0.28 20.72 -0.06
C SER A 78 0.19 21.14 1.39
N ARG A 79 1.34 21.49 1.99
CA ARG A 79 1.44 22.02 3.36
C ARG A 79 0.92 23.46 3.49
N VAL A 80 0.67 24.16 2.38
CA VAL A 80 0.29 25.58 2.38
C VAL A 80 -1.23 25.75 2.39
N ASP A 81 -1.92 25.04 1.50
CA ASP A 81 -3.36 25.18 1.26
C ASP A 81 -4.15 23.90 1.59
N PHE A 82 -3.48 22.83 2.04
CA PHE A 82 -4.08 21.54 2.37
C PHE A 82 -4.93 20.94 1.24
N ILE A 83 -4.56 21.27 -0.01
CA ILE A 83 -5.11 20.61 -1.19
C ILE A 83 -4.37 19.29 -1.39
N THR A 84 -5.14 18.21 -1.46
CA THR A 84 -4.65 16.89 -1.88
C THR A 84 -5.08 16.65 -3.31
N SER A 85 -4.12 16.26 -4.15
CA SER A 85 -4.31 16.01 -5.57
C SER A 85 -3.88 14.61 -5.92
N ALA A 86 -4.51 14.03 -6.94
CA ALA A 86 -4.17 12.74 -7.50
C ALA A 86 -4.00 12.86 -9.01
N CYS A 87 -3.07 12.07 -9.55
CA CYS A 87 -2.85 11.92 -10.97
C CYS A 87 -2.48 10.47 -11.27
N VAL A 88 -2.95 9.92 -12.39
CA VAL A 88 -2.73 8.52 -12.75
C VAL A 88 -1.92 8.44 -14.04
N TYR A 89 -0.80 7.74 -13.99
CA TYR A 89 0.01 7.36 -15.15
C TYR A 89 -0.52 6.06 -15.75
N SER A 90 -0.60 5.98 -17.07
CA SER A 90 -0.83 4.72 -17.79
C SER A 90 0.41 4.31 -18.59
N SER A 91 0.84 3.06 -18.41
CA SER A 91 1.94 2.48 -19.18
C SER A 91 1.59 2.22 -20.65
N GLU A 92 0.30 2.13 -20.99
CA GLU A 92 -0.16 1.96 -22.38
C GLU A 92 0.01 3.25 -23.18
N THR A 93 -0.42 4.38 -22.59
CA THR A 93 -0.34 5.69 -23.24
C THR A 93 1.01 6.37 -23.00
N GLY A 94 1.72 5.97 -21.94
CA GLY A 94 2.99 6.54 -21.55
C GLY A 94 2.89 7.95 -20.95
N VAL A 95 1.70 8.38 -20.54
CA VAL A 95 1.46 9.74 -20.03
C VAL A 95 0.66 9.74 -18.72
N TRP A 96 0.81 10.83 -17.97
CA TRP A 96 -0.05 11.17 -16.84
C TRP A 96 -1.39 11.71 -17.34
N GLY A 97 -2.47 11.32 -16.67
CA GLY A 97 -3.82 11.84 -16.90
C GLY A 97 -4.06 13.21 -16.25
N ASP A 98 -5.33 13.60 -16.18
CA ASP A 98 -5.73 14.84 -15.55
C ASP A 98 -5.51 14.82 -14.02
N ILE A 99 -5.19 15.98 -13.47
CA ILE A 99 -5.08 16.16 -12.02
C ILE A 99 -6.47 16.40 -11.44
N THR A 100 -6.83 15.60 -10.44
CA THR A 100 -8.04 15.80 -9.64
C THR A 100 -7.66 16.19 -8.23
N SER A 101 -8.37 17.15 -7.63
CA SER A 101 -8.01 17.73 -6.34
C SER A 101 -9.19 17.79 -5.39
N ILE A 102 -8.89 17.73 -4.11
CA ILE A 102 -9.85 17.92 -3.02
C ILE A 102 -9.17 18.65 -1.86
N HIS A 103 -9.92 19.49 -1.17
CA HIS A 103 -9.41 20.17 0.03
C HIS A 103 -9.61 19.26 1.25
N VAL A 104 -8.52 18.91 1.93
CA VAL A 104 -8.53 18.06 3.13
C VAL A 104 -7.89 18.83 4.29
N PRO A 105 -8.69 19.56 5.09
CA PRO A 105 -8.16 20.49 6.07
C PRO A 105 -7.18 19.83 7.05
N ASN A 106 -6.06 20.49 7.32
CA ASN A 106 -5.09 20.14 8.37
C ASN A 106 -4.52 18.72 8.28
N SER A 107 -4.48 18.13 7.08
CA SER A 107 -3.91 16.80 6.89
C SER A 107 -3.21 16.64 5.56
N LEU A 108 -2.26 15.71 5.52
CA LEU A 108 -1.41 15.41 4.37
C LEU A 108 -1.37 13.90 4.17
N VAL A 109 -1.16 13.46 2.94
CA VAL A 109 -0.91 12.05 2.64
C VAL A 109 0.33 11.56 3.39
N GLY A 110 0.21 10.42 4.07
CA GLY A 110 1.32 9.76 4.74
C GLY A 110 2.05 8.77 3.83
N ALA A 111 3.26 8.35 4.23
CA ALA A 111 4.05 7.33 3.53
C ALA A 111 3.62 5.88 3.85
N ASN A 112 2.44 5.71 4.46
CA ASN A 112 1.90 4.42 4.87
C ASN A 112 1.62 3.52 3.65
N PRO A 113 1.65 2.19 3.82
CA PRO A 113 1.15 1.26 2.82
C PRO A 113 -0.29 1.60 2.41
N THR A 114 -0.54 1.50 1.11
CA THR A 114 -1.84 1.76 0.51
C THR A 114 -2.71 0.50 0.55
N ALA A 115 -4.02 0.68 0.46
CA ALA A 115 -4.94 -0.45 0.31
C ALA A 115 -5.76 -0.28 -0.97
N LEU A 116 -5.88 -1.35 -1.75
CA LEU A 116 -6.80 -1.43 -2.88
C LEU A 116 -8.02 -2.26 -2.48
N VAL A 117 -9.22 -1.68 -2.59
CA VAL A 117 -10.49 -2.38 -2.33
C VAL A 117 -11.43 -2.13 -3.50
N GLY A 118 -11.81 -3.20 -4.19
CA GLY A 118 -12.46 -3.07 -5.49
C GLY A 118 -11.57 -2.25 -6.43
N ASN A 119 -12.10 -1.16 -6.97
CA ASN A 119 -11.35 -0.23 -7.82
C ASN A 119 -11.03 1.12 -7.13
N THR A 120 -11.02 1.15 -5.80
CA THR A 120 -10.66 2.34 -5.02
C THR A 120 -9.35 2.12 -4.29
N LEU A 121 -8.39 3.03 -4.50
CA LEU A 121 -7.18 3.10 -3.70
C LEU A 121 -7.42 3.98 -2.48
N TYR A 122 -6.89 3.56 -1.35
CA TYR A 122 -6.99 4.27 -0.08
C TYR A 122 -5.60 4.65 0.43
N TRP A 123 -5.50 5.85 0.99
CA TRP A 123 -4.32 6.35 1.69
C TRP A 123 -4.68 6.80 3.10
N LEU A 124 -3.79 6.51 4.03
CA LEU A 124 -3.84 7.08 5.38
C LEU A 124 -3.23 8.49 5.36
N LEU A 125 -3.89 9.39 6.07
CA LEU A 125 -3.47 10.77 6.25
C LEU A 125 -2.84 10.98 7.62
N GLY A 126 -2.03 12.03 7.77
CA GLY A 126 -1.31 12.32 9.01
C GLY A 126 -2.18 12.58 10.25
N ASN A 127 -3.47 12.90 10.07
CA ASN A 127 -4.45 13.05 11.15
C ASN A 127 -5.24 11.76 11.45
N ASN A 128 -4.78 10.60 10.97
CA ASN A 128 -5.50 9.33 10.99
C ASN A 128 -6.82 9.33 10.20
N GLY A 129 -7.00 10.31 9.31
CA GLY A 129 -8.02 10.26 8.27
C GLY A 129 -7.64 9.27 7.17
N ILE A 130 -8.62 8.82 6.39
CA ILE A 130 -8.46 7.98 5.22
C ILE A 130 -9.07 8.74 4.05
N ILE A 131 -8.34 8.79 2.93
CA ILE A 131 -8.86 9.28 1.67
C ILE A 131 -8.94 8.14 0.65
N GLY A 132 -10.05 8.07 -0.08
CA GLY A 132 -10.26 7.09 -1.16
C GLY A 132 -10.30 7.77 -2.53
N PHE A 133 -9.52 7.26 -3.48
CA PHE A 133 -9.52 7.66 -4.90
C PHE A 133 -10.12 6.52 -5.75
N ASP A 134 -11.28 6.79 -6.34
CA ASP A 134 -11.97 5.86 -7.23
C ASP A 134 -11.33 5.94 -8.63
N LEU A 135 -10.81 4.81 -9.10
CA LEU A 135 -10.08 4.72 -10.37
C LEU A 135 -11.00 4.67 -11.59
N ASP A 136 -12.27 4.27 -11.45
CA ASP A 136 -13.25 4.30 -12.55
C ASP A 136 -13.70 5.73 -12.84
N LYS A 137 -13.92 6.50 -11.78
CA LYS A 137 -14.42 7.87 -11.85
C LYS A 137 -13.31 8.91 -11.85
N TYR A 138 -12.06 8.50 -11.63
CA TYR A 138 -10.89 9.36 -11.47
C TYR A 138 -11.12 10.50 -10.48
N ARG A 139 -11.70 10.20 -9.31
CA ARG A 139 -12.02 11.23 -8.30
C ARG A 139 -11.93 10.73 -6.86
N PHE A 140 -11.78 11.66 -5.94
CA PHE A 140 -11.87 11.36 -4.52
C PHE A 140 -13.33 11.12 -4.10
N ASP A 141 -13.61 9.94 -3.56
CA ASP A 141 -14.97 9.47 -3.24
C ASP A 141 -15.17 9.16 -1.74
N LEU A 142 -14.10 9.15 -0.93
CA LEU A 142 -14.19 8.93 0.52
C LEU A 142 -13.24 9.83 1.29
N ILE A 143 -13.77 10.44 2.36
CA ILE A 143 -12.98 10.97 3.48
C ILE A 143 -13.61 10.40 4.75
N GLU A 144 -12.83 9.66 5.53
CA GLU A 144 -13.27 8.99 6.75
C GLU A 144 -12.17 9.07 7.81
N GLU A 145 -12.48 8.75 9.06
CA GLU A 145 -11.49 8.62 10.13
C GLU A 145 -11.37 7.15 10.53
N VAL A 146 -10.17 6.73 10.94
CA VAL A 146 -9.99 5.41 11.54
C VAL A 146 -10.80 5.30 12.84
N PRO A 147 -11.28 4.11 13.21
CA PRO A 147 -12.16 3.94 14.38
C PRO A 147 -11.46 4.09 15.72
N TYR A 148 -10.13 4.10 15.74
CA TYR A 148 -9.36 4.17 16.98
C TYR A 148 -7.98 4.80 16.73
N SER A 149 -7.60 5.71 17.61
CA SER A 149 -6.28 6.35 17.58
C SER A 149 -5.26 5.47 18.30
N TYR A 150 -4.22 5.04 17.60
CA TYR A 150 -3.12 4.25 18.15
C TYR A 150 -1.90 5.13 18.40
N LYS A 151 -1.08 4.73 19.37
CA LYS A 151 0.22 5.39 19.63
C LYS A 151 1.26 5.01 18.58
N GLN A 152 1.14 3.81 18.02
CA GLN A 152 1.98 3.25 16.97
C GLN A 152 1.33 3.44 15.60
N ALA A 153 2.01 2.97 14.55
CA ALA A 153 1.51 3.01 13.19
C ALA A 153 0.15 2.32 13.04
N ILE A 154 -0.62 2.80 12.07
CA ILE A 154 -1.83 2.18 11.57
C ILE A 154 -1.54 1.80 10.11
N ILE A 155 -1.99 0.61 9.72
CA ILE A 155 -2.05 0.24 8.31
C ILE A 155 -3.51 0.07 7.89
N ILE A 156 -3.80 0.49 6.68
CA ILE A 156 -5.04 0.18 5.99
C ILE A 156 -4.82 -1.07 5.14
N MET A 157 -5.85 -1.88 4.99
CA MET A 157 -5.77 -3.16 4.27
C MET A 157 -7.16 -3.57 3.78
N PRO A 158 -7.29 -4.33 2.69
CA PRO A 158 -8.54 -5.03 2.42
C PRO A 158 -8.78 -6.10 3.49
N THR A 159 -10.05 -6.30 3.87
CA THR A 159 -10.47 -7.42 4.72
C THR A 159 -10.71 -8.68 3.89
N GLU A 160 -10.91 -9.82 4.55
CA GLU A 160 -11.25 -11.08 3.88
C GLU A 160 -12.56 -11.00 3.08
N ASP A 161 -13.47 -10.11 3.51
CA ASP A 161 -14.76 -9.86 2.86
C ASP A 161 -14.66 -8.86 1.70
N GLY A 162 -13.44 -8.42 1.35
CA GLY A 162 -13.20 -7.48 0.25
C GLY A 162 -13.71 -6.07 0.54
N VAL A 163 -13.76 -5.67 1.80
CA VAL A 163 -14.08 -4.30 2.22
C VAL A 163 -12.86 -3.62 2.83
N LEU A 164 -12.92 -2.30 3.01
CA LEU A 164 -11.83 -1.56 3.64
C LEU A 164 -11.69 -1.95 5.11
N GLY A 165 -10.46 -2.23 5.51
CA GLY A 165 -10.07 -2.58 6.87
C GLY A 165 -8.91 -1.70 7.35
N CYS A 166 -8.68 -1.72 8.66
CA CYS A 166 -7.45 -1.17 9.24
C CYS A 166 -6.98 -2.01 10.42
N ALA A 167 -5.66 -1.97 10.66
CA ALA A 167 -5.01 -2.66 11.75
C ALA A 167 -4.15 -1.69 12.57
N GLY A 168 -4.24 -1.83 13.89
CA GLY A 168 -3.48 -1.05 14.86
C GLY A 168 -3.20 -1.88 16.11
N VAL A 169 -2.17 -1.53 16.87
CA VAL A 169 -1.78 -2.27 18.09
C VAL A 169 -1.92 -1.38 19.32
N ASP A 170 -2.62 -1.88 20.33
CA ASP A 170 -2.72 -1.28 21.67
C ASP A 170 -2.07 -2.20 22.70
N GLY A 171 -0.91 -1.81 23.22
CA GLY A 171 -0.05 -2.67 24.04
C GLY A 171 0.49 -3.85 23.22
N PHE A 172 -0.04 -5.05 23.47
CA PHE A 172 0.25 -6.27 22.70
C PHE A 172 -1.01 -6.84 22.04
N LYS A 173 -2.06 -6.02 21.90
CA LYS A 173 -3.31 -6.44 21.26
C LYS A 173 -3.39 -5.84 19.87
N LEU A 174 -3.26 -6.68 18.86
CA LEU A 174 -3.53 -6.31 17.48
C LEU A 174 -5.05 -6.28 17.27
N HIS A 175 -5.57 -5.10 16.95
CA HIS A 175 -6.97 -4.90 16.60
C HIS A 175 -7.12 -4.89 15.09
N LEU A 176 -8.03 -5.71 14.58
CA LEU A 176 -8.45 -5.70 13.18
C LEU A 176 -9.86 -5.13 13.08
N TRP A 177 -10.02 -4.12 12.25
CA TRP A 177 -11.29 -3.44 12.01
C TRP A 177 -11.71 -3.63 10.56
N SER A 178 -13.02 -3.74 10.37
CA SER A 178 -13.66 -3.76 9.07
C SER A 178 -14.64 -2.61 8.98
N ARG A 179 -14.67 -1.97 7.81
CA ARG A 179 -15.62 -0.93 7.50
C ARG A 179 -16.98 -1.54 7.20
N GLU A 180 -18.00 -1.03 7.85
CA GLU A 180 -19.40 -1.35 7.59
C GLU A 180 -20.02 -0.32 6.66
N ALA A 181 -21.08 -0.73 5.94
CA ALA A 181 -21.89 0.21 5.19
C ALA A 181 -22.50 1.24 6.16
N ARG A 182 -22.48 2.51 5.77
CA ARG A 182 -23.05 3.59 6.59
C ARG A 182 -24.57 3.42 6.69
N ILE A 183 -25.05 2.84 7.77
CA ILE A 183 -26.48 2.71 8.07
C ILE A 183 -26.88 3.89 8.98
N HIS A 184 -27.81 4.72 8.52
CA HIS A 184 -28.42 5.81 9.30
C HIS A 184 -27.45 6.83 9.95
N GLY A 185 -26.26 7.02 9.37
CA GLY A 185 -25.35 8.08 9.79
C GLY A 185 -24.53 7.81 11.06
N VAL A 186 -24.63 6.61 11.64
CA VAL A 186 -23.84 6.16 12.81
C VAL A 186 -22.58 5.42 12.33
N GLU A 187 -21.54 5.46 13.16
CA GLU A 187 -20.15 5.02 12.91
C GLU A 187 -20.01 3.71 12.11
N SER A 188 -19.13 3.75 11.11
CA SER A 188 -19.02 2.80 10.00
C SER A 188 -17.91 1.76 10.16
N TRP A 189 -17.57 1.37 11.39
CA TRP A 189 -16.51 0.40 11.65
C TRP A 189 -16.86 -0.58 12.75
N THR A 190 -16.51 -1.85 12.53
CA THR A 190 -16.61 -2.91 13.53
C THR A 190 -15.25 -3.53 13.79
N ARG A 191 -14.94 -3.74 15.07
CA ARG A 191 -13.73 -4.46 15.48
C ARG A 191 -13.97 -5.95 15.31
N CYS A 192 -13.58 -6.49 14.16
CA CYS A 192 -13.82 -7.89 13.81
C CYS A 192 -13.00 -8.86 14.65
N ARG A 193 -11.76 -8.48 15.02
CA ARG A 193 -10.86 -9.40 15.71
C ARG A 193 -9.87 -8.67 16.61
N ILE A 194 -9.51 -9.35 17.69
CA ILE A 194 -8.39 -8.99 18.56
C ILE A 194 -7.45 -10.20 18.62
N ILE A 195 -6.17 -9.97 18.37
CA ILE A 195 -5.12 -10.98 18.43
C ILE A 195 -4.17 -10.59 19.55
N ASP A 196 -3.98 -11.48 20.52
CA ASP A 196 -3.03 -11.29 21.61
C ASP A 196 -1.63 -11.70 21.15
N LEU A 197 -0.70 -10.77 21.25
CA LEU A 197 0.68 -10.89 20.80
C LEU A 197 1.67 -11.07 21.96
N GLU A 198 1.23 -10.95 23.22
CA GLU A 198 2.10 -10.83 24.40
C GLU A 198 3.04 -12.03 24.56
N LYS A 199 2.56 -13.24 24.24
CA LYS A 199 3.33 -14.48 24.39
C LYS A 199 4.08 -14.91 23.12
N SER A 200 3.85 -14.21 22.02
CA SER A 200 4.31 -14.62 20.69
C SER A 200 5.43 -13.73 20.16
N LEU A 201 5.54 -12.51 20.66
CA LEU A 201 6.52 -11.54 20.21
C LEU A 201 7.66 -11.39 21.22
N ALA A 202 8.83 -11.02 20.72
CA ALA A 202 9.94 -10.56 21.53
C ALA A 202 9.56 -9.29 22.33
N PRO A 203 10.26 -9.00 23.45
CA PRO A 203 10.08 -7.75 24.18
C PRO A 203 10.28 -6.53 23.28
N GLY A 204 9.29 -5.66 23.22
CA GLY A 204 9.34 -4.44 22.40
C GLY A 204 7.98 -3.78 22.28
N VAL A 205 7.93 -2.71 21.49
CA VAL A 205 6.67 -2.02 21.17
C VAL A 205 6.24 -2.47 19.77
N PRO A 206 5.25 -3.36 19.66
CA PRO A 206 4.79 -3.85 18.36
C PRO A 206 4.06 -2.76 17.56
N ALA A 207 4.35 -2.68 16.27
CA ALA A 207 3.66 -1.80 15.32
C ALA A 207 3.34 -2.54 14.02
N PRO A 208 2.13 -2.39 13.44
CA PRO A 208 1.86 -2.86 12.10
C PRO A 208 2.76 -2.17 11.08
N ALA A 209 3.37 -2.95 10.19
CA ALA A 209 4.34 -2.47 9.21
C ALA A 209 3.89 -2.67 7.76
N GLY A 210 3.00 -3.62 7.49
CA GLY A 210 2.51 -3.89 6.14
C GLY A 210 1.53 -5.06 6.08
N TYR A 211 0.92 -5.25 4.91
CA TYR A 211 -0.04 -6.31 4.67
C TYR A 211 0.18 -6.92 3.28
N ALA A 212 0.20 -8.25 3.20
CA ALA A 212 0.27 -8.99 1.94
C ALA A 212 -1.13 -9.45 1.53
N GLU A 213 -1.74 -8.72 0.60
CA GLU A 213 -3.12 -8.92 0.13
C GLU A 213 -3.40 -10.39 -0.29
N ASN A 214 -2.53 -10.96 -1.13
CA ASN A 214 -2.73 -12.32 -1.65
C ASN A 214 -2.47 -13.44 -0.62
N ALA A 215 -1.64 -13.19 0.39
CA ALA A 215 -1.27 -14.17 1.40
C ALA A 215 -2.14 -14.06 2.67
N ASN A 216 -2.89 -12.97 2.82
CA ASN A 216 -3.62 -12.60 4.03
C ASN A 216 -2.72 -12.63 5.29
N VAL A 217 -1.54 -11.99 5.15
CA VAL A 217 -0.51 -11.90 6.19
C VAL A 217 -0.32 -10.44 6.57
N ILE A 218 -0.36 -10.15 7.87
CA ILE A 218 0.05 -8.85 8.41
C ILE A 218 1.46 -8.96 8.98
N PHE A 219 2.26 -7.93 8.76
CA PHE A 219 3.61 -7.81 9.29
C PHE A 219 3.60 -6.89 10.51
N ILE A 220 4.19 -7.35 11.61
CA ILE A 220 4.39 -6.57 12.84
C ILE A 220 5.89 -6.36 13.04
N ASP A 221 6.31 -5.08 13.06
CA ASP A 221 7.65 -4.69 13.46
C ASP A 221 7.73 -4.62 14.99
N VAL A 222 8.80 -5.21 15.53
CA VAL A 222 9.13 -5.20 16.96
C VAL A 222 10.63 -4.98 17.11
N TYR A 223 11.06 -3.72 17.03
CA TYR A 223 12.45 -3.27 17.28
C TYR A 223 13.53 -3.93 16.41
N SER A 224 13.90 -5.18 16.72
CA SER A 224 14.92 -5.96 16.01
C SER A 224 14.36 -7.03 15.07
N SER A 225 13.06 -7.30 15.16
CA SER A 225 12.44 -8.44 14.50
C SER A 225 11.14 -8.04 13.81
N VAL A 226 10.86 -8.70 12.70
CA VAL A 226 9.58 -8.62 12.00
C VAL A 226 8.87 -9.97 12.12
N TYR A 227 7.59 -9.91 12.45
CA TYR A 227 6.72 -11.08 12.58
C TYR A 227 5.65 -11.08 11.49
N MET A 228 5.51 -12.21 10.81
CA MET A 228 4.38 -12.51 9.94
C MET A 228 3.28 -13.17 10.75
N ILE A 229 2.07 -12.61 10.67
CA ILE A 229 0.88 -13.19 11.27
C ILE A 229 -0.06 -13.61 10.15
N HIS A 230 -0.22 -14.91 9.96
CA HIS A 230 -1.16 -15.48 9.01
C HIS A 230 -2.58 -15.39 9.58
N LEU A 231 -3.40 -14.47 9.07
CA LEU A 231 -4.68 -14.14 9.71
C LEU A 231 -5.69 -15.32 9.71
N LYS A 232 -5.63 -16.20 8.70
CA LYS A 232 -6.48 -17.39 8.64
C LYS A 232 -6.05 -18.48 9.62
N SER A 233 -4.78 -18.89 9.58
CA SER A 233 -4.27 -20.01 10.37
C SER A 233 -3.86 -19.62 11.79
N MET A 234 -3.75 -18.32 12.07
CA MET A 234 -3.23 -17.76 13.32
C MET A 234 -1.80 -18.18 13.64
N LYS A 235 -1.05 -18.62 12.63
CA LYS A 235 0.37 -18.90 12.75
C LYS A 235 1.13 -17.58 12.79
N ILE A 236 2.05 -17.47 13.75
CA ILE A 236 2.98 -16.34 13.89
C ILE A 236 4.38 -16.88 13.63
N GLU A 237 5.09 -16.24 12.72
CA GLU A 237 6.45 -16.59 12.31
C GLU A 237 7.35 -15.36 12.37
N GLU A 238 8.56 -15.50 12.92
CA GLU A 238 9.59 -14.48 12.85
C GLU A 238 10.39 -14.66 11.55
N VAL A 239 10.63 -13.57 10.81
CA VAL A 239 11.13 -13.65 9.43
C VAL A 239 12.55 -13.10 9.25
N THR A 240 13.02 -12.18 10.10
CA THR A 240 14.29 -11.46 9.87
C THR A 240 14.97 -10.97 11.14
N GLU A 241 16.31 -11.03 11.15
CA GLU A 241 17.22 -10.26 12.01
C GLU A 241 17.79 -9.06 11.22
N GLN A 242 17.02 -8.00 10.92
CA GLN A 242 17.61 -6.75 10.43
C GLN A 242 16.76 -5.49 10.68
N ARG A 243 17.49 -4.39 10.91
CA ARG A 243 17.12 -3.18 11.67
C ARG A 243 15.98 -2.35 11.08
N ASN A 244 15.09 -1.89 11.96
CA ASN A 244 14.18 -0.73 11.83
C ASN A 244 13.53 -0.57 10.43
N CYS A 245 12.59 -1.46 10.09
CA CYS A 245 11.73 -1.25 8.93
C CYS A 245 10.53 -0.39 9.34
N ILE A 246 10.36 0.80 8.73
CA ILE A 246 9.18 1.63 9.00
C ILE A 246 7.93 1.00 8.37
N TYR A 247 8.02 0.62 7.09
CA TYR A 247 6.96 -0.05 6.36
C TYR A 247 7.50 -1.17 5.47
N ILE A 248 6.67 -2.18 5.25
CA ILE A 248 6.99 -3.37 4.46
C ILE A 248 6.01 -3.45 3.29
N PHE A 249 6.56 -3.59 2.08
CA PHE A 249 5.81 -3.77 0.84
C PHE A 249 6.04 -5.21 0.33
N PRO A 250 5.23 -6.18 0.78
CA PRO A 250 5.50 -7.58 0.54
C PRO A 250 5.23 -7.98 -0.91
N TYR A 251 6.19 -8.69 -1.50
CA TYR A 251 6.02 -9.36 -2.79
C TYR A 251 5.68 -10.84 -2.58
N THR A 252 4.60 -11.30 -3.21
CA THR A 252 4.30 -12.74 -3.29
C THR A 252 4.65 -13.21 -4.70
N SER A 253 5.73 -13.97 -4.84
CA SER A 253 6.08 -14.60 -6.12
C SER A 253 5.17 -15.79 -6.39
N PHE A 254 4.62 -15.88 -7.59
CA PHE A 254 3.98 -17.10 -8.07
C PHE A 254 5.00 -17.90 -8.89
N TYR A 255 5.26 -19.15 -8.50
CA TYR A 255 5.99 -20.06 -9.37
C TYR A 255 5.09 -20.39 -10.56
N SER A 256 5.43 -19.87 -11.73
CA SER A 256 4.90 -20.38 -13.01
C SER A 256 5.62 -21.70 -13.29
N PRO A 257 4.91 -22.84 -13.43
CA PRO A 257 5.52 -24.07 -13.92
C PRO A 257 6.10 -23.76 -15.31
N GLY A 258 7.43 -23.90 -15.46
CA GLY A 258 8.12 -23.53 -16.68
C GLY A 258 7.49 -24.16 -17.92
N ILE A 259 7.32 -23.36 -18.97
CA ILE A 259 6.92 -23.81 -20.30
C ILE A 259 7.87 -24.94 -20.70
N ALA A 260 7.36 -26.16 -20.77
CA ALA A 260 8.07 -27.28 -21.35
C ALA A 260 8.26 -26.97 -22.83
N ILE A 261 9.45 -26.50 -23.21
CA ILE A 261 9.85 -26.41 -24.61
C ILE A 261 9.95 -27.86 -25.10
N ILE A 262 8.88 -28.36 -25.72
CA ILE A 262 8.94 -29.59 -26.49
C ILE A 262 9.74 -29.27 -27.74
N SER A 263 11.05 -29.51 -27.70
CA SER A 263 11.86 -29.57 -28.91
C SER A 263 11.39 -30.77 -29.73
N SER A 264 10.65 -30.52 -30.82
CA SER A 264 10.45 -31.54 -31.84
C SER A 264 11.76 -31.68 -32.61
N ALA A 265 12.48 -32.77 -32.38
CA ALA A 265 13.54 -33.19 -33.29
C ALA A 265 12.88 -33.70 -34.59
N ALA A 266 13.31 -33.14 -35.72
CA ALA A 266 13.12 -33.72 -37.04
C ALA A 266 14.48 -34.23 -37.53
#